data_AF-A0A6L7NJV4-F1
#
_entry.id   AF-A0A6L7NJV4-F1
#
_cell.length_a   1.000
_cell.length_b   1.000
_cell.length_c   1.000
_cell.angle_alpha   90.00
_cell.angle_beta   90.00
_cell.angle_gamma   90.00
#
_symmetry.space_group_name_H-M   'P 1'
#
loop_
_entity.id
_entity.type
_entity.pdbx_description
1 polymer ?
#
loop_
_entity_poly.entity_id
_entity_poly.type
_entity_poly.pdbx_seq_one_letter_code
_entity_poly.pdbx_strand_id
1 'polypeptide(L)'
;MTPPAKRGRLAGQFDLPEDVAAFSLEAQRRGWSDGLPLVPPTEQRVEAMLAGVSRDPLSVVGVLAPRQGEATVHAIAVNAVMAGCRPAQLPIVVAAIAGLADPAFNLPGVNATTHPCGVFVLASGPAARSAGVHGGAGCFGPAYPANVAIGRAVRLVLLNVAGATPGSGDRATQGTPAKLAFCAAEREDASPWPPFHTTRGLRAGDSAVTVFAAEAPHNIQDHASNTADGVLRTVAGAMGQAGSNNLWLGGEPLLAFGPEH
;
A
#
# COMPACT_ATOMS: atom_id res chain seq x y z
N MET A 1 21.42 -23.29 34.25
CA MET A 1 21.41 -23.17 32.79
C MET A 1 19.96 -22.97 32.34
N THR A 2 19.60 -21.73 32.05
CA THR A 2 18.30 -21.37 31.47
C THR A 2 18.22 -21.97 30.06
N PRO A 3 17.12 -22.63 29.67
CA PRO A 3 17.00 -23.17 28.31
C PRO A 3 17.01 -22.02 27.30
N PRO A 4 17.55 -22.21 26.09
CA PRO A 4 17.51 -21.19 25.06
C PRO A 4 16.05 -20.91 24.69
N ALA A 5 15.72 -19.62 24.56
CA ALA A 5 14.42 -19.15 24.12
C ALA A 5 14.05 -19.81 22.78
N LYS A 6 12.84 -20.36 22.70
CA LYS A 6 12.28 -20.90 21.45
C LYS A 6 12.27 -19.78 20.39
N ARG A 7 13.09 -19.93 19.34
CA ARG A 7 12.99 -19.12 18.12
C ARG A 7 11.54 -19.20 17.62
N GLY A 8 10.89 -18.05 17.41
CA GLY A 8 9.54 -17.98 16.86
C GLY A 8 9.46 -18.76 15.55
N ARG A 9 8.44 -19.63 15.40
CA ARG A 9 8.23 -20.41 14.18
C ARG A 9 7.95 -19.45 13.02
N LEU A 10 8.73 -19.58 11.95
CA LEU A 10 8.35 -19.08 10.63
C LEU A 10 6.98 -19.68 10.25
N ALA A 11 6.16 -18.91 9.52
CA ALA A 11 4.91 -19.42 8.94
C ALA A 11 5.18 -20.72 8.16
N GLY A 12 4.23 -21.66 8.19
CA GLY A 12 4.44 -23.03 7.70
C GLY A 12 5.01 -23.09 6.29
N GLN A 13 6.03 -23.92 6.08
CA GLN A 13 6.48 -24.31 4.76
C GLN A 13 5.45 -25.27 4.14
N PHE A 14 5.14 -25.06 2.88
CA PHE A 14 4.23 -25.90 2.11
C PHE A 14 4.95 -26.38 0.85
N ASP A 15 4.79 -27.66 0.52
CA ASP A 15 5.23 -28.21 -0.75
C ASP A 15 4.17 -27.87 -1.83
N LEU A 16 4.43 -26.83 -2.61
CA LEU A 16 3.52 -26.27 -3.61
C LEU A 16 4.24 -26.09 -4.95
N PRO A 17 3.52 -26.11 -6.09
CA PRO A 17 4.13 -25.89 -7.39
C PRO A 17 4.89 -24.56 -7.49
N GLU A 18 6.04 -24.57 -8.17
CA GLU A 18 6.78 -23.35 -8.51
C GLU A 18 6.35 -22.70 -9.84
N ASP A 19 5.51 -23.39 -10.61
CA ASP A 19 4.87 -22.80 -11.77
C ASP A 19 3.86 -21.72 -11.35
N VAL A 20 3.91 -20.56 -11.99
CA VAL A 20 3.09 -19.40 -11.63
C VAL A 20 1.60 -19.72 -11.75
N ALA A 21 1.17 -20.41 -12.81
CA ALA A 21 -0.24 -20.70 -13.01
C ALA A 21 -0.76 -21.73 -11.98
N ALA A 22 -0.01 -22.81 -11.77
CA ALA A 22 -0.35 -23.85 -10.81
C ALA A 22 -0.37 -23.32 -9.36
N PHE A 23 0.63 -22.52 -8.98
CA PHE A 23 0.65 -21.87 -7.67
C PHE A 23 -0.51 -20.90 -7.50
N SER A 24 -0.80 -20.07 -8.50
CA SER A 24 -1.88 -19.09 -8.42
C SER A 24 -3.24 -19.76 -8.20
N LEU A 25 -3.50 -20.87 -8.88
CA LEU A 25 -4.72 -21.67 -8.70
C LEU A 25 -4.82 -22.22 -7.27
N GLU A 26 -3.74 -22.78 -6.74
CA GLU A 26 -3.74 -23.32 -5.38
C GLU A 26 -3.85 -22.23 -4.31
N ALA A 27 -3.17 -21.10 -4.50
CA ALA A 27 -3.29 -19.92 -3.65
C ALA A 27 -4.73 -19.39 -3.64
N GLN A 28 -5.42 -19.37 -4.79
CA GLN A 28 -6.82 -18.99 -4.88
C GLN A 28 -7.72 -19.95 -4.07
N ARG A 29 -7.51 -21.26 -4.20
CA ARG A 29 -8.27 -22.27 -3.42
C ARG A 29 -8.08 -22.10 -1.92
N ARG A 30 -6.92 -21.64 -1.48
CA ARG A 30 -6.59 -21.39 -0.07
C ARG A 30 -6.98 -20.00 0.44
N GLY A 31 -7.47 -19.12 -0.45
CA GLY A 31 -7.81 -17.74 -0.10
C GLY A 31 -6.59 -16.83 0.10
N TRP A 32 -5.43 -17.18 -0.47
CA TRP A 32 -4.18 -16.41 -0.38
C TRP A 32 -3.94 -15.47 -1.58
N SER A 33 -4.96 -15.32 -2.43
CA SER A 33 -4.88 -14.61 -3.71
C SER A 33 -5.82 -13.41 -3.74
N ASP A 34 -5.39 -12.39 -4.47
CA ASP A 34 -6.19 -11.22 -4.86
C ASP A 34 -6.89 -11.41 -6.22
N GLY A 35 -6.84 -12.63 -6.78
CA GLY A 35 -7.44 -12.98 -8.07
C GLY A 35 -6.52 -12.80 -9.27
N LEU A 36 -5.32 -12.25 -9.09
CA LEU A 36 -4.30 -12.11 -10.14
C LEU A 36 -3.21 -13.21 -10.01
N PRO A 37 -2.43 -13.47 -11.08
CA PRO A 37 -1.30 -14.39 -11.00
C PRO A 37 -0.29 -13.98 -9.92
N LEU A 38 0.23 -14.95 -9.17
CA LEU A 38 1.16 -14.76 -8.06
C LEU A 38 2.50 -15.42 -8.35
N VAL A 39 3.59 -14.74 -8.01
CA VAL A 39 4.92 -15.37 -8.04
C VAL A 39 5.03 -16.30 -6.82
N PRO A 40 5.38 -17.59 -6.99
CA PRO A 40 5.51 -18.49 -5.85
C PRO A 40 6.65 -18.03 -4.93
N PRO A 41 6.39 -17.80 -3.63
CA PRO A 41 7.38 -17.30 -2.69
C PRO A 41 8.26 -18.44 -2.17
N THR A 42 9.08 -19.01 -3.07
CA THR A 42 10.07 -20.04 -2.70
C THR A 42 11.09 -19.46 -1.71
N GLU A 43 11.72 -20.32 -0.92
CA GLU A 43 12.72 -19.91 0.07
C GLU A 43 13.81 -19.02 -0.55
N GLN A 44 14.33 -19.41 -1.70
CA GLN A 44 15.34 -18.63 -2.43
C GLN A 44 14.84 -17.24 -2.83
N ARG A 45 13.59 -17.11 -3.30
CA ARG A 45 13.01 -15.81 -3.69
C ARG A 45 12.75 -14.93 -2.47
N VAL A 46 12.32 -15.52 -1.36
CA VAL A 46 12.08 -14.80 -0.10
C VAL A 46 13.41 -14.35 0.51
N GLU A 47 14.45 -15.19 0.49
CA GLU A 47 15.80 -14.81 0.92
C GLU A 47 16.35 -13.66 0.08
N ALA A 48 16.24 -13.74 -1.25
CA ALA A 48 16.64 -12.66 -2.15
C ALA A 48 15.84 -11.36 -1.91
N MET A 49 14.55 -11.48 -1.61
CA MET A 49 13.70 -10.34 -1.26
C MET A 49 14.15 -9.68 0.05
N LEU A 50 14.46 -10.48 1.07
CA LEU A 50 14.90 -10.01 2.39
C LEU A 50 16.22 -9.23 2.32
N ALA A 51 17.08 -9.46 1.32
CA ALA A 51 18.28 -8.65 1.10
C ALA A 51 18.00 -7.16 0.87
N GLY A 52 16.75 -6.78 0.57
CA GLY A 52 16.32 -5.39 0.45
C GLY A 52 16.24 -4.62 1.77
N VAL A 53 16.28 -5.29 2.93
CA VAL A 53 16.19 -4.67 4.25
C VAL A 53 17.23 -5.24 5.21
N SER A 54 17.77 -4.40 6.10
CA SER A 54 18.76 -4.81 7.11
C SER A 54 18.12 -5.20 8.46
N ARG A 55 16.88 -5.69 8.44
CA ARG A 55 16.06 -5.97 9.63
C ARG A 55 15.93 -7.48 9.85
N ASP A 56 15.89 -7.92 11.11
CA ASP A 56 15.66 -9.33 11.46
C ASP A 56 14.35 -9.84 10.80
N PRO A 57 14.41 -10.90 9.97
CA PRO A 57 13.23 -11.49 9.33
C PRO A 57 12.09 -11.86 10.30
N LEU A 58 12.42 -12.20 11.55
CA LEU A 58 11.43 -12.58 12.57
C LEU A 58 10.86 -11.39 13.34
N SER A 59 11.43 -10.20 13.19
CA SER A 59 10.94 -9.03 13.91
C SER A 59 9.56 -8.61 13.42
N VAL A 60 8.64 -8.36 14.36
CA VAL A 60 7.27 -7.92 14.10
C VAL A 60 7.29 -6.43 13.75
N VAL A 61 6.81 -6.09 12.54
CA VAL A 61 6.64 -4.71 12.08
C VAL A 61 5.39 -4.08 12.70
N GLY A 62 4.32 -4.86 12.83
CA GLY A 62 3.08 -4.45 13.46
C GLY A 62 2.09 -5.60 13.59
N VAL A 63 1.03 -5.38 14.36
CA VAL A 63 -0.08 -6.34 14.51
C VAL A 63 -1.29 -5.78 13.77
N LEU A 64 -1.82 -6.54 12.81
CA LEU A 64 -2.82 -6.05 11.88
C LEU A 64 -4.20 -6.66 12.17
N ALA A 65 -5.19 -5.79 12.39
CA ALA A 65 -6.60 -6.16 12.48
C ALA A 65 -7.18 -6.50 11.09
N PRO A 66 -8.21 -7.36 10.98
CA PRO A 66 -9.04 -7.88 12.07
C PRO A 66 -8.50 -9.11 12.83
N ARG A 67 -7.62 -9.93 12.23
CA ARG A 67 -7.16 -11.19 12.85
C ARG A 67 -6.10 -11.01 13.93
N GLN A 68 -5.63 -9.79 14.16
CA GLN A 68 -4.47 -9.52 15.02
C GLN A 68 -3.24 -10.30 14.54
N GLY A 69 -3.04 -10.33 13.22
CA GLY A 69 -1.93 -11.05 12.61
C GLY A 69 -0.62 -10.29 12.79
N GLU A 70 0.42 -10.98 13.26
CA GLU A 70 1.76 -10.42 13.36
C GLU A 70 2.42 -10.30 11.98
N ALA A 71 2.58 -9.06 11.50
CA ALA A 71 3.30 -8.78 10.26
C ALA A 71 4.80 -8.77 10.52
N THR A 72 5.43 -9.94 10.50
CA THR A 72 6.90 -10.03 10.52
C THR A 72 7.51 -9.56 9.20
N VAL A 73 8.79 -9.16 9.23
CA VAL A 73 9.52 -8.81 8.00
C VAL A 73 9.49 -9.96 6.98
N HIS A 74 9.64 -11.21 7.44
CA HIS A 74 9.50 -12.40 6.60
C HIS A 74 8.10 -12.54 6.00
N ALA A 75 7.04 -12.36 6.79
CA ALA A 75 5.67 -12.42 6.28
C ALA A 75 5.39 -11.34 5.22
N ILE A 76 5.94 -10.13 5.43
CA ILE A 76 5.86 -9.05 4.45
C ILE A 76 6.63 -9.41 3.18
N ALA A 77 7.85 -9.96 3.29
CA ALA A 77 8.66 -10.38 2.16
C ALA A 77 7.98 -11.48 1.32
N VAL A 78 7.33 -12.47 1.96
CA VAL A 78 6.53 -13.50 1.27
C VAL A 78 5.45 -12.85 0.39
N ASN A 79 4.66 -11.93 0.94
CA ASN A 79 3.61 -11.23 0.21
C ASN A 79 4.17 -10.29 -0.87
N ALA A 80 5.32 -9.67 -0.63
CA ALA A 80 6.01 -8.85 -1.60
C ALA A 80 6.51 -9.67 -2.80
N VAL A 81 7.06 -10.87 -2.56
CA VAL A 81 7.41 -11.81 -3.64
C VAL A 81 6.17 -12.17 -4.43
N MET A 82 5.09 -12.60 -3.76
CA MET A 82 3.82 -12.95 -4.42
C MET A 82 3.29 -11.83 -5.32
N ALA A 83 3.43 -10.58 -4.90
CA ALA A 83 3.03 -9.40 -5.68
C ALA A 83 3.94 -9.09 -6.89
N GLY A 84 5.13 -9.70 -6.97
CA GLY A 84 6.13 -9.40 -8.00
C GLY A 84 7.04 -8.22 -7.65
N CYS A 85 7.20 -7.89 -6.37
CA CYS A 85 8.16 -6.86 -5.96
C CYS A 85 9.60 -7.28 -6.28
N ARG A 86 10.47 -6.28 -6.38
CA ARG A 86 11.94 -6.40 -6.36
C ARG A 86 12.45 -6.08 -4.96
N PRO A 87 13.64 -6.57 -4.54
CA PRO A 87 14.18 -6.31 -3.21
C PRO A 87 14.24 -4.83 -2.83
N ALA A 88 14.57 -3.95 -3.78
CA ALA A 88 14.62 -2.49 -3.57
C ALA A 88 13.27 -1.87 -3.15
N GLN A 89 12.15 -2.56 -3.36
CA GLN A 89 10.80 -2.09 -3.01
C GLN A 89 10.36 -2.56 -1.62
N LEU A 90 11.01 -3.58 -1.05
CA LEU A 90 10.65 -4.12 0.25
C LEU A 90 10.69 -3.08 1.39
N PRO A 91 11.69 -2.16 1.47
CA PRO A 91 11.68 -1.10 2.48
C PRO A 91 10.40 -0.25 2.48
N ILE A 92 9.85 0.03 1.29
CA ILE A 92 8.64 0.84 1.13
C ILE A 92 7.41 0.05 1.63
N VAL A 93 7.32 -1.24 1.28
CA VAL A 93 6.23 -2.10 1.78
C VAL A 93 6.31 -2.23 3.30
N VAL A 94 7.51 -2.47 3.87
CA VAL A 94 7.71 -2.54 5.32
C VAL A 94 7.31 -1.24 6.02
N ALA A 95 7.69 -0.08 5.49
CA ALA A 95 7.31 1.22 6.03
C ALA A 95 5.79 1.47 5.92
N ALA A 96 5.17 1.07 4.80
CA ALA A 96 3.72 1.15 4.63
C ALA A 96 3.00 0.30 5.69
N ILE A 97 3.41 -0.95 5.90
CA ILE A 97 2.81 -1.83 6.92
C ILE A 97 3.01 -1.27 8.33
N ALA A 98 4.17 -0.66 8.64
CA ALA A 98 4.38 0.03 9.90
C ALA A 98 3.39 1.18 10.10
N GLY A 99 3.17 2.01 9.07
CA GLY A 99 2.18 3.09 9.09
C GLY A 99 0.74 2.59 9.26
N LEU A 100 0.38 1.48 8.63
CA LEU A 100 -0.94 0.85 8.79
C LEU A 100 -1.17 0.25 10.19
N ALA A 101 -0.09 -0.17 10.85
CA ALA A 101 -0.15 -0.69 12.22
C ALA A 101 -0.17 0.43 13.27
N ASP A 102 0.13 1.67 12.88
CA ASP A 102 0.03 2.81 13.78
C ASP A 102 -1.44 3.03 14.18
N PRO A 103 -1.77 3.12 15.50
CA PRO A 103 -3.12 3.38 15.95
C PRO A 103 -3.77 4.63 15.34
N ALA A 104 -2.97 5.65 14.98
CA ALA A 104 -3.45 6.87 14.34
C ALA A 104 -4.05 6.62 12.95
N PHE A 105 -3.64 5.56 12.24
CA PHE A 105 -4.24 5.17 10.96
C PHE A 105 -5.63 4.54 11.12
N ASN A 106 -5.93 3.94 12.28
CA ASN A 106 -7.20 3.26 12.55
C ASN A 106 -7.55 2.15 11.52
N LEU A 107 -6.61 1.22 11.30
CA LEU A 107 -6.84 0.06 10.43
C LEU A 107 -8.11 -0.76 10.77
N PRO A 108 -8.51 -0.97 12.05
CA PRO A 108 -9.77 -1.63 12.37
C PRO A 108 -10.99 -0.91 11.76
N GLY A 109 -11.04 0.42 11.84
CA GLY A 109 -12.10 1.22 11.23
C GLY A 109 -12.08 1.13 9.70
N VAL A 110 -10.90 1.19 9.09
CA VAL A 110 -10.71 1.06 7.62
C VAL A 110 -11.18 -0.31 7.11
N ASN A 111 -11.00 -1.38 7.87
CA ASN A 111 -11.48 -2.71 7.49
C ASN A 111 -12.97 -2.94 7.80
N ALA A 112 -13.50 -2.28 8.84
CA ALA A 112 -14.89 -2.41 9.26
C ALA A 112 -15.87 -1.52 8.47
N THR A 113 -15.37 -0.54 7.72
CA THR A 113 -16.22 0.36 6.93
C THR A 113 -16.85 -0.32 5.72
N THR A 114 -18.06 0.12 5.38
CA THR A 114 -18.76 -0.25 4.13
C THR A 114 -18.27 0.57 2.94
N HIS A 115 -17.53 1.65 3.19
CA HIS A 115 -16.92 2.52 2.18
C HIS A 115 -15.89 1.75 1.32
N PRO A 116 -15.93 1.83 -0.02
CA PRO A 116 -14.91 1.25 -0.89
C PRO A 116 -13.55 1.98 -0.88
N CYS A 117 -12.96 2.26 0.29
CA CYS A 117 -11.60 2.81 0.37
C CYS A 117 -10.53 1.72 0.25
N GLY A 118 -9.52 1.92 -0.58
CA GLY A 118 -8.27 1.15 -0.56
C GLY A 118 -7.19 1.82 0.30
N VAL A 119 -6.05 1.15 0.46
CA VAL A 119 -4.86 1.75 1.06
C VAL A 119 -4.01 2.34 -0.05
N PHE A 120 -3.91 3.66 -0.06
CA PHE A 120 -2.97 4.41 -0.88
C PHE A 120 -1.62 4.49 -0.18
N VAL A 121 -0.54 4.19 -0.92
CA VAL A 121 0.84 4.34 -0.49
C VAL A 121 1.50 5.47 -1.29
N LEU A 122 1.81 6.58 -0.63
CA LEU A 122 2.60 7.67 -1.20
C LEU A 122 4.05 7.52 -0.74
N ALA A 123 4.95 7.20 -1.67
CA ALA A 123 6.39 7.12 -1.41
C ALA A 123 7.07 8.45 -1.76
N SER A 124 8.00 8.91 -0.91
CA SER A 124 8.72 10.17 -1.09
C SER A 124 10.19 9.99 -0.69
N GLY A 125 11.09 10.75 -1.31
CA GLY A 125 12.53 10.75 -1.07
C GLY A 125 13.36 9.74 -1.87
N PRO A 126 14.66 9.62 -1.56
CA PRO A 126 15.63 8.83 -2.32
C PRO A 126 15.27 7.34 -2.51
N ALA A 127 14.65 6.70 -1.52
CA ALA A 127 14.26 5.29 -1.62
C ALA A 127 13.15 5.06 -2.66
N ALA A 128 12.20 5.99 -2.78
CA ALA A 128 11.15 5.92 -3.81
C ALA A 128 11.75 5.95 -5.22
N ARG A 129 12.69 6.88 -5.45
CA ARG A 129 13.42 6.98 -6.72
C ARG A 129 14.23 5.71 -7.01
N SER A 130 14.98 5.23 -6.01
CA SER A 130 15.84 4.06 -6.16
C SER A 130 15.04 2.76 -6.39
N ALA A 131 13.85 2.66 -5.82
CA ALA A 131 12.92 1.55 -6.02
C ALA A 131 12.15 1.63 -7.36
N GLY A 132 12.26 2.76 -8.07
CA GLY A 132 11.59 3.04 -9.34
C GLY A 132 10.11 3.37 -9.20
N VAL A 133 9.68 3.91 -8.07
CA VAL A 133 8.29 4.36 -7.87
C VAL A 133 8.05 5.62 -8.71
N HIS A 134 6.98 5.63 -9.49
CA HIS A 134 6.66 6.69 -10.44
C HIS A 134 5.66 7.69 -9.86
N GLY A 135 5.92 8.98 -10.08
CA GLY A 135 5.05 10.09 -9.66
C GLY A 135 4.54 10.98 -10.80
N GLY A 136 4.90 10.68 -12.05
CA GLY A 136 4.51 11.47 -13.22
C GLY A 136 3.19 11.04 -13.86
N ALA A 137 3.04 11.33 -15.16
CA ALA A 137 1.85 11.00 -15.93
C ALA A 137 1.44 9.53 -15.74
N GLY A 138 0.17 9.29 -15.40
CA GLY A 138 -0.38 7.95 -15.17
C GLY A 138 0.15 7.24 -13.91
N CYS A 139 0.70 7.94 -12.91
CA CYS A 139 1.27 7.32 -11.71
C CYS A 139 0.31 6.40 -10.93
N PHE A 140 -1.00 6.61 -11.06
CA PHE A 140 -2.02 5.74 -10.47
C PHE A 140 -2.34 4.48 -11.30
N GLY A 141 -1.67 4.27 -12.43
CA GLY A 141 -1.73 3.06 -13.23
C GLY A 141 -1.94 3.29 -14.74
N PRO A 142 -1.90 2.21 -15.55
CA PRO A 142 -1.61 0.82 -15.14
C PRO A 142 -0.13 0.41 -15.25
N ALA A 143 0.75 1.24 -15.84
CA ALA A 143 1.97 0.74 -16.50
C ALA A 143 3.28 0.84 -15.69
N TYR A 144 3.24 1.16 -14.39
CA TYR A 144 4.45 1.36 -13.57
C TYR A 144 4.69 0.17 -12.62
N PRO A 145 5.62 -0.76 -12.93
CA PRO A 145 5.73 -2.02 -12.19
C PRO A 145 5.98 -1.85 -10.70
N ALA A 146 6.75 -0.84 -10.30
CA ALA A 146 6.99 -0.58 -8.87
C ALA A 146 5.72 -0.16 -8.13
N ASN A 147 4.94 0.77 -8.70
CA ASN A 147 3.69 1.24 -8.14
C ASN A 147 2.70 0.07 -7.99
N VAL A 148 2.54 -0.71 -9.06
CA VAL A 148 1.62 -1.87 -9.06
C VAL A 148 2.08 -2.90 -8.02
N ALA A 149 3.36 -3.30 -8.04
CA ALA A 149 3.87 -4.32 -7.14
C ALA A 149 3.80 -3.90 -5.65
N ILE A 150 4.15 -2.66 -5.32
CA ILE A 150 4.09 -2.15 -3.93
C ILE A 150 2.66 -2.09 -3.43
N GLY A 151 1.74 -1.48 -4.20
CA GLY A 151 0.34 -1.40 -3.82
C GLY A 151 -0.28 -2.78 -3.64
N ARG A 152 0.03 -3.70 -4.56
CA ARG A 152 -0.42 -5.09 -4.50
C ARG A 152 0.18 -5.87 -3.33
N ALA A 153 1.46 -5.67 -3.02
CA ALA A 153 2.11 -6.29 -1.86
C ALA A 153 1.44 -5.88 -0.55
N VAL A 154 1.12 -4.60 -0.38
CA VAL A 154 0.36 -4.11 0.78
C VAL A 154 -1.01 -4.78 0.84
N ARG A 155 -1.73 -4.89 -0.29
CA ARG A 155 -3.02 -5.60 -0.30
C ARG A 155 -2.89 -7.07 0.08
N LEU A 156 -1.90 -7.79 -0.43
CA LEU A 156 -1.67 -9.19 -0.08
C LEU A 156 -1.32 -9.36 1.40
N VAL A 157 -0.54 -8.46 2.01
CA VAL A 157 -0.31 -8.47 3.46
C VAL A 157 -1.62 -8.30 4.23
N LEU A 158 -2.49 -7.36 3.81
CA LEU A 158 -3.81 -7.19 4.44
C LEU A 158 -4.69 -8.43 4.31
N LEU A 159 -4.69 -9.09 3.15
CA LEU A 159 -5.43 -10.35 2.94
C LEU A 159 -4.88 -11.49 3.80
N ASN A 160 -3.57 -11.74 3.71
CA ASN A 160 -2.94 -12.97 4.20
C ASN A 160 -2.54 -12.88 5.68
N VAL A 161 -2.16 -11.70 6.16
CA VAL A 161 -1.73 -11.48 7.55
C VAL A 161 -2.87 -10.88 8.37
N ALA A 162 -3.43 -9.75 7.92
CA ALA A 162 -4.47 -9.06 8.68
C ALA A 162 -5.81 -9.81 8.64
N GLY A 163 -6.05 -10.60 7.58
CA GLY A 163 -7.31 -11.28 7.35
C GLY A 163 -8.41 -10.38 6.81
N ALA A 164 -8.05 -9.30 6.10
CA ALA A 164 -8.98 -8.36 5.46
C ALA A 164 -9.62 -8.96 4.20
N THR A 165 -10.12 -10.19 4.28
CA THR A 165 -10.82 -10.88 3.21
C THR A 165 -12.20 -10.25 2.99
N PRO A 166 -12.60 -9.92 1.75
CA PRO A 166 -13.94 -9.37 1.48
C PRO A 166 -15.06 -10.19 2.11
N GLY A 167 -16.00 -9.51 2.77
CA GLY A 167 -17.15 -10.10 3.44
C GLY A 167 -16.89 -10.47 4.90
N SER A 168 -15.80 -11.20 5.21
CA SER A 168 -15.51 -11.66 6.57
C SER A 168 -14.63 -10.69 7.37
N GLY A 169 -13.61 -10.12 6.75
CA GLY A 169 -12.65 -9.22 7.41
C GLY A 169 -12.55 -7.83 6.80
N ASP A 170 -12.99 -7.65 5.56
CA ASP A 170 -13.14 -6.36 4.87
C ASP A 170 -14.63 -6.16 4.56
N ARG A 171 -15.22 -5.10 5.11
CA ARG A 171 -16.67 -4.85 5.10
C ARG A 171 -17.15 -3.96 3.97
N ALA A 172 -16.27 -3.55 3.05
CA ALA A 172 -16.68 -2.73 1.92
C ALA A 172 -17.83 -3.39 1.15
N THR A 173 -18.90 -2.64 0.86
CA THR A 173 -20.10 -3.19 0.22
C THR A 173 -19.83 -3.66 -1.21
N GLN A 174 -19.07 -2.86 -1.97
CA GLN A 174 -18.75 -3.12 -3.38
C GLN A 174 -17.23 -3.24 -3.63
N GLY A 175 -16.41 -2.65 -2.76
CA GLY A 175 -14.97 -2.50 -3.00
C GLY A 175 -14.65 -1.50 -4.13
N THR A 176 -13.38 -1.43 -4.52
CA THR A 176 -12.87 -0.56 -5.60
C THR A 176 -11.69 -1.22 -6.29
N PRO A 177 -11.46 -1.01 -7.60
CA PRO A 177 -10.23 -1.43 -8.26
C PRO A 177 -8.96 -0.92 -7.59
N ALA A 178 -9.01 0.23 -6.91
CA ALA A 178 -7.87 0.76 -6.14
C ALA A 178 -7.46 -0.15 -4.96
N LYS A 179 -8.28 -1.11 -4.53
CA LYS A 179 -7.87 -2.11 -3.53
C LYS A 179 -6.86 -3.12 -4.10
N LEU A 180 -6.75 -3.27 -5.42
CA LEU A 180 -5.79 -4.22 -6.02
C LEU A 180 -4.35 -3.70 -5.95
N ALA A 181 -4.15 -2.43 -6.33
CA ALA A 181 -2.86 -1.76 -6.24
C ALA A 181 -3.07 -0.25 -6.24
N PHE A 182 -2.56 0.44 -5.20
CA PHE A 182 -2.67 1.90 -5.09
C PHE A 182 -1.42 2.49 -4.45
N CYS A 183 -0.46 2.85 -5.29
CA CYS A 183 0.82 3.42 -4.87
C CYS A 183 1.28 4.44 -5.92
N ALA A 184 1.88 5.52 -5.46
CA ALA A 184 2.54 6.50 -6.32
C ALA A 184 3.73 7.12 -5.59
N ALA A 185 4.62 7.77 -6.33
CA ALA A 185 5.61 8.66 -5.77
C ALA A 185 5.12 10.11 -5.84
N GLU A 186 5.61 10.93 -4.92
CA GLU A 186 5.58 12.37 -5.13
C GLU A 186 6.53 12.78 -6.26
N ARG A 187 6.09 13.71 -7.11
CA ARG A 187 6.92 14.28 -8.18
C ARG A 187 7.73 15.48 -7.70
N GLU A 188 8.70 15.23 -6.82
CA GLU A 188 9.52 16.26 -6.16
C GLU A 188 10.27 17.18 -7.15
N ASP A 189 10.65 16.66 -8.32
CA ASP A 189 11.44 17.38 -9.33
C ASP A 189 10.62 18.39 -10.16
N ALA A 190 9.30 18.26 -10.16
CA ALA A 190 8.39 19.15 -10.88
C ALA A 190 7.31 19.77 -10.00
N SER A 191 7.38 19.55 -8.68
CA SER A 191 6.44 20.11 -7.71
C SER A 191 6.82 21.56 -7.39
N PRO A 192 5.85 22.50 -7.36
CA PRO A 192 6.10 23.85 -6.85
C PRO A 192 6.21 23.89 -5.32
N TRP A 193 5.86 22.79 -4.63
CA TRP A 193 5.91 22.67 -3.18
C TRP A 193 7.15 21.89 -2.71
N PRO A 194 7.63 22.16 -1.48
CA PRO A 194 8.62 21.30 -0.84
C PRO A 194 8.13 19.84 -0.81
N PRO A 195 9.03 18.85 -0.88
CA PRO A 195 8.65 17.44 -0.79
C PRO A 195 7.75 17.20 0.43
N PHE A 196 6.66 16.47 0.25
CA PHE A 196 5.60 16.26 1.22
C PHE A 196 6.15 15.74 2.55
N HIS A 197 7.11 14.81 2.51
CA HIS A 197 7.75 14.30 3.72
C HIS A 197 8.44 15.39 4.55
N THR A 198 9.00 16.43 3.91
CA THR A 198 9.63 17.55 4.62
C THR A 198 8.62 18.45 5.30
N THR A 199 7.43 18.59 4.73
CA THR A 199 6.31 19.31 5.39
C THR A 199 5.79 18.58 6.63
N ARG A 200 6.14 17.29 6.78
CA ARG A 200 5.87 16.46 7.96
C ARG A 200 7.04 16.40 8.95
N GLY A 201 8.04 17.27 8.79
CA GLY A 201 9.16 17.41 9.73
C GLY A 201 10.36 16.49 9.48
N LEU A 202 10.37 15.74 8.37
CA LEU A 202 11.51 14.94 7.96
C LEU A 202 12.53 15.77 7.19
N ARG A 203 13.78 15.32 7.13
CA ARG A 203 14.85 16.02 6.40
C ARG A 203 14.76 15.69 4.92
N ALA A 204 15.21 16.59 4.05
CA ALA A 204 15.19 16.38 2.60
C ALA A 204 15.96 15.14 2.10
N GLY A 205 16.91 14.64 2.89
CA GLY A 205 17.64 13.40 2.60
C GLY A 205 16.95 12.13 3.10
N ASP A 206 15.89 12.26 3.89
CA ASP A 206 15.15 11.11 4.41
C ASP A 206 14.21 10.55 3.32
N SER A 207 13.84 9.29 3.46
CA SER A 207 12.77 8.69 2.65
C SER A 207 11.58 8.41 3.55
N ALA A 208 10.38 8.58 3.02
CA ALA A 208 9.16 8.43 3.79
C ALA A 208 8.07 7.71 2.99
N VAL A 209 7.16 7.11 3.73
CA VAL A 209 5.90 6.58 3.21
C VAL A 209 4.77 7.22 3.99
N THR A 210 3.80 7.79 3.27
CA THR A 210 2.50 8.17 3.82
C THR A 210 1.46 7.15 3.37
N VAL A 211 0.66 6.65 4.30
CA VAL A 211 -0.46 5.76 3.99
C VAL A 211 -1.78 6.50 4.17
N PHE A 212 -2.73 6.26 3.27
CA PHE A 212 -4.03 6.91 3.28
C PHE A 212 -5.15 5.93 2.94
N ALA A 213 -6.29 6.00 3.64
CA ALA A 213 -7.48 5.26 3.24
C ALA A 213 -8.26 6.11 2.22
N ALA A 214 -8.19 5.75 0.94
CA ALA A 214 -8.72 6.57 -0.15
C ALA A 214 -9.54 5.74 -1.15
N GLU A 215 -10.53 6.38 -1.77
CA GLU A 215 -11.19 5.86 -2.97
C GLU A 215 -10.22 5.87 -4.17
N ALA A 216 -10.65 5.27 -5.28
CA ALA A 216 -9.98 5.49 -6.55
C ALA A 216 -10.02 6.99 -6.92
N PRO A 217 -9.00 7.51 -7.62
CA PRO A 217 -8.98 8.92 -8.01
C PRO A 217 -10.25 9.32 -8.78
N HIS A 218 -10.85 10.43 -8.39
CA HIS A 218 -11.94 11.07 -9.12
C HIS A 218 -11.36 12.23 -9.95
N ASN A 219 -11.61 12.21 -11.26
CA ASN A 219 -11.16 13.29 -12.13
C ASN A 219 -11.97 14.56 -11.87
N ILE A 220 -11.28 15.68 -11.62
CA ILE A 220 -11.90 17.00 -11.49
C ILE A 220 -11.60 17.79 -12.76
N GLN A 221 -12.63 18.10 -13.53
CA GLN A 221 -12.49 18.81 -14.81
C GLN A 221 -12.83 20.29 -14.64
N ASP A 222 -11.93 21.17 -15.07
CA ASP A 222 -12.20 22.59 -15.30
C ASP A 222 -11.56 23.03 -16.63
N HIS A 223 -12.40 23.45 -17.58
CA HIS A 223 -11.96 24.00 -18.87
C HIS A 223 -12.40 25.45 -19.08
N ALA A 224 -13.02 26.06 -18.07
CA ALA A 224 -13.63 27.39 -18.19
C ALA A 224 -12.90 28.44 -17.35
N SER A 225 -12.35 28.04 -16.21
CA SER A 225 -11.64 28.95 -15.30
C SER A 225 -10.27 29.33 -15.85
N ASN A 226 -9.98 30.63 -15.85
CA ASN A 226 -8.66 31.20 -16.17
C ASN A 226 -8.03 31.93 -14.97
N THR A 227 -8.55 31.69 -13.76
CA THR A 227 -8.03 32.23 -12.50
C THR A 227 -7.87 31.10 -11.49
N ALA A 228 -6.91 31.25 -10.57
CA ALA A 228 -6.69 30.29 -9.48
C ALA A 228 -7.94 30.12 -8.60
N ASP A 229 -8.66 31.22 -8.30
CA ASP A 229 -9.91 31.18 -7.54
C ASP A 229 -11.00 30.36 -8.25
N GLY A 230 -11.13 30.50 -9.57
CA GLY A 230 -12.08 29.70 -10.36
C GLY A 230 -11.77 28.20 -10.29
N VAL A 231 -10.50 27.81 -10.53
CA VAL A 231 -10.06 26.41 -10.45
C VAL A 231 -10.27 25.85 -9.04
N LEU A 232 -9.90 26.59 -8.00
CA LEU A 232 -10.07 26.15 -6.61
C LEU A 232 -11.54 26.04 -6.20
N ARG A 233 -12.45 26.86 -6.76
CA ARG A 233 -13.90 26.70 -6.56
C ARG A 233 -14.39 25.39 -7.17
N THR A 234 -13.93 25.03 -8.37
CA THR A 234 -14.28 23.75 -9.01
C THR A 234 -13.79 22.57 -8.17
N VAL A 235 -12.54 22.63 -7.71
CA VAL A 235 -11.95 21.61 -6.81
C VAL A 235 -12.74 21.50 -5.50
N ALA A 236 -13.03 22.62 -4.85
CA ALA A 236 -13.79 22.64 -3.60
C ALA A 236 -15.21 22.08 -3.78
N GLY A 237 -15.86 22.38 -4.91
CA GLY A 237 -17.16 21.83 -5.26
C GLY A 237 -17.13 20.30 -5.42
N ALA A 238 -16.10 19.77 -6.10
CA ALA A 238 -15.92 18.33 -6.26
C ALA A 238 -15.62 17.62 -4.92
N MET A 239 -14.78 18.22 -4.06
CA MET A 239 -14.50 17.70 -2.71
C MET A 239 -15.75 17.70 -1.81
N GLY A 240 -16.62 18.70 -1.99
CA GLY A 240 -17.87 18.88 -1.24
C GLY A 240 -19.09 18.17 -1.84
N GLN A 241 -18.91 17.20 -2.74
CA GLN A 241 -20.02 16.53 -3.41
C GLN A 241 -20.99 15.84 -2.44
N ALA A 242 -22.29 15.93 -2.72
CA ALA A 242 -23.32 15.27 -1.93
C ALA A 242 -23.10 13.75 -1.89
N GLY A 243 -23.23 13.15 -0.71
CA GLY A 243 -22.98 11.72 -0.50
C GLY A 243 -21.52 11.37 -0.19
N SER A 244 -20.60 12.34 -0.19
CA SER A 244 -19.23 12.13 0.30
C SER A 244 -19.24 11.79 1.80
N ASN A 245 -18.50 10.74 2.18
CA ASN A 245 -18.36 10.33 3.57
C ASN A 245 -17.71 11.42 4.43
N ASN A 246 -16.85 12.25 3.85
CA ASN A 246 -16.14 13.31 4.57
C ASN A 246 -17.09 14.44 5.01
N LEU A 247 -18.25 14.60 4.37
CA LEU A 247 -19.26 15.57 4.81
C LEU A 247 -19.90 15.18 6.15
N TRP A 248 -20.06 13.87 6.40
CA TRP A 248 -20.72 13.35 7.59
C TRP A 248 -19.72 13.00 8.71
N LEU A 249 -18.61 12.32 8.35
CA LEU A 249 -17.66 11.76 9.32
C LEU A 249 -16.40 12.62 9.51
N GLY A 250 -16.25 13.69 8.72
CA GLY A 250 -14.98 14.42 8.63
C GLY A 250 -13.89 13.60 7.93
N GLY A 251 -12.63 13.97 8.17
CA GLY A 251 -11.47 13.35 7.54
C GLY A 251 -10.71 14.30 6.63
N GLU A 252 -9.60 13.83 6.08
CA GLU A 252 -8.74 14.64 5.22
C GLU A 252 -9.00 14.27 3.74
N PRO A 253 -9.29 15.24 2.86
CA PRO A 253 -9.29 14.99 1.43
C PRO A 253 -7.84 14.91 0.92
N LEU A 254 -7.58 13.96 0.02
CA LEU A 254 -6.32 13.90 -0.72
C LEU A 254 -6.52 14.45 -2.12
N LEU A 255 -5.71 15.44 -2.49
CA LEU A 255 -5.75 16.07 -3.80
C LEU A 255 -4.40 15.91 -4.48
N ALA A 256 -4.42 15.49 -5.74
CA ALA A 256 -3.24 15.39 -6.59
C ALA A 256 -3.36 16.39 -7.74
N PHE A 257 -2.42 17.33 -7.81
CA PHE A 257 -2.32 18.27 -8.92
C PHE A 257 -1.30 17.78 -9.95
N GLY A 258 -1.64 17.96 -11.22
CA GLY A 258 -0.63 17.96 -12.28
C GLY A 258 0.20 19.25 -12.22
N PRO A 259 1.47 19.22 -12.65
CA PRO A 259 2.35 20.40 -12.63
C PRO A 259 1.86 21.56 -13.51
N GLU A 260 0.88 21.34 -14.37
CA GLU A 260 0.20 22.35 -15.19
C GLU A 260 -0.79 23.24 -14.42
N HIS A 261 -1.13 22.87 -13.18
CA HIS A 261 -2.08 23.54 -12.30
C HIS A 261 -1.38 24.24 -11.14
#